data_AF-A0A804R4V9-F1
#
_entry.id   AF-A0A804R4V9-F1
#
_cell.length_a   1.000
_cell.length_b   1.000
_cell.length_c   1.000
_cell.angle_alpha   90.00
_cell.angle_beta   90.00
_cell.angle_gamma   90.00
#
_symmetry.space_group_name_H-M   'P 1'
#
loop_
_entity.id
_entity.type
_entity.pdbx_description
1 polymer ?
#
loop_
_entity_poly.entity_id
_entity_poly.type
_entity_poly.pdbx_seq_one_letter_code
_entity_poly.pdbx_strand_id
1 'polypeptide(L)'
;MEYAPAEEMVSKLKDYAQSVVESKAKEESSKVLIHMKERFTTVFSHDKDSNPRVWTGKEDVRAIAKEARSAALKLLSVMAAIRWDDEPDRIESILTSTLLEGSVISKIASAASADPLASTTWEEVTLCWFVLAQANNGSVGVHVTPLYGTRNRFLRSIQ
;
A
#
# COMPACT_ATOMS: atom_id res chain seq x y z
N MET A 1 -10.14 23.72 -37.48
CA MET A 1 -10.45 23.04 -36.22
C MET A 1 -9.96 21.61 -36.38
N GLU A 2 -8.75 21.34 -35.92
CA GLU A 2 -8.15 20.01 -36.01
C GLU A 2 -8.81 19.15 -34.94
N TYR A 3 -9.61 18.18 -35.35
CA TYR A 3 -10.21 17.23 -34.41
C TYR A 3 -9.11 16.30 -33.93
N ALA A 4 -8.90 16.25 -32.61
CA ALA A 4 -8.07 15.23 -32.01
C ALA A 4 -8.63 13.85 -32.41
N PRO A 5 -7.80 12.89 -32.84
CA PRO A 5 -8.24 11.54 -33.13
C PRO A 5 -9.01 10.98 -31.93
N ALA A 6 -10.10 10.24 -32.18
CA ALA A 6 -10.94 9.69 -31.11
C ALA A 6 -10.13 8.88 -30.09
N GLU A 7 -9.07 8.19 -30.55
CA GLU A 7 -8.13 7.44 -29.70
C GLU A 7 -7.38 8.33 -28.71
N GLU A 8 -6.96 9.53 -29.11
CA GLU A 8 -6.28 10.49 -28.24
C GLU A 8 -7.21 10.98 -27.14
N MET A 9 -8.48 11.26 -27.48
CA MET A 9 -9.50 11.66 -26.51
C MET A 9 -9.78 10.56 -25.48
N VAL A 10 -9.90 9.30 -25.94
CA VAL A 10 -10.12 8.14 -25.07
C VAL A 10 -8.92 7.92 -24.14
N SER A 11 -7.69 8.04 -24.65
CA SER A 11 -6.48 7.94 -23.82
C SER A 11 -6.46 9.01 -22.72
N LYS A 12 -6.73 10.27 -23.08
CA LYS A 12 -6.78 11.38 -22.11
C LYS A 12 -7.82 11.16 -21.01
N LEU A 13 -9.00 10.63 -21.37
CA LEU A 13 -10.03 10.29 -20.39
C LEU A 13 -9.60 9.16 -19.46
N LYS A 14 -8.93 8.13 -19.99
CA LYS A 14 -8.39 7.03 -19.19
C LYS A 14 -7.32 7.51 -18.21
N ASP A 15 -6.37 8.33 -18.68
CA ASP A 15 -5.31 8.89 -17.84
C ASP A 15 -5.89 9.79 -16.75
N TYR A 16 -6.90 10.60 -17.09
CA TYR A 16 -7.61 11.43 -16.13
C TYR A 16 -8.31 10.57 -15.06
N ALA A 17 -9.09 9.56 -15.46
CA ALA A 17 -9.78 8.67 -14.52
C ALA A 17 -8.79 7.96 -13.58
N GLN A 18 -7.67 7.47 -14.13
CA GLN A 18 -6.58 6.88 -13.35
C GLN A 18 -6.01 7.89 -12.34
N SER A 19 -5.70 9.11 -12.78
CA SER A 19 -5.16 10.15 -11.91
C SER A 19 -6.08 10.51 -10.73
N VAL A 20 -7.40 10.52 -10.96
CA VAL A 20 -8.40 10.80 -9.92
C VAL A 20 -8.41 9.68 -8.87
N VAL A 21 -8.41 8.42 -9.31
CA VAL A 21 -8.37 7.26 -8.40
C VAL A 21 -7.05 7.24 -7.62
N GLU A 22 -5.91 7.48 -8.26
CA GLU A 22 -4.61 7.54 -7.57
C GLU A 22 -4.57 8.66 -6.54
N SER A 23 -5.08 9.85 -6.90
CA SER A 23 -5.13 10.99 -5.98
C SER A 23 -5.98 10.66 -4.75
N LYS A 24 -7.14 10.01 -4.94
CA LYS A 24 -8.01 9.65 -3.82
C LYS A 24 -7.41 8.55 -2.95
N ALA A 25 -6.81 7.54 -3.58
CA ALA A 25 -6.13 6.47 -2.86
C ALA A 25 -4.96 7.02 -2.02
N LYS A 26 -4.18 7.96 -2.55
CA LYS A 26 -3.11 8.66 -1.80
C LYS A 26 -3.65 9.48 -0.64
N GLU A 27 -4.77 10.18 -0.84
CA GLU A 27 -5.42 10.95 0.22
C GLU A 27 -5.83 10.04 1.39
N GLU A 28 -6.47 8.90 1.11
CA GLU A 28 -6.85 7.94 2.14
C GLU A 28 -5.64 7.24 2.74
N SER A 29 -4.66 6.80 1.93
CA SER A 29 -3.44 6.14 2.43
C SER A 29 -2.63 7.06 3.35
N SER A 30 -2.67 8.38 3.15
CA SER A 30 -2.03 9.34 4.06
C SER A 30 -2.60 9.32 5.48
N LYS A 31 -3.85 8.86 5.64
CA LYS A 31 -4.58 8.74 6.91
C LYS A 31 -4.49 7.34 7.51
N VAL A 32 -3.71 6.43 6.90
CA VAL A 32 -3.68 5.00 7.27
C VAL A 32 -3.41 4.77 8.76
N LEU A 33 -2.50 5.54 9.38
CA LEU A 33 -2.17 5.38 10.79
C LEU A 33 -3.36 5.71 11.71
N ILE A 34 -4.15 6.71 11.35
CA ILE A 34 -5.36 7.10 12.09
C ILE A 34 -6.37 5.95 11.99
N HIS A 35 -6.64 5.48 10.76
CA HIS A 35 -7.57 4.39 10.52
C HIS A 35 -7.13 3.08 11.20
N MET A 36 -5.84 2.76 11.19
CA MET A 36 -5.29 1.60 11.89
C MET A 36 -5.50 1.71 13.40
N LYS A 37 -5.26 2.89 13.97
CA LYS A 37 -5.48 3.15 15.39
C LYS A 37 -6.96 3.02 15.75
N GLU A 38 -7.84 3.66 14.99
CA GLU A 38 -9.30 3.55 15.18
C GLU A 38 -9.75 2.09 15.10
N ARG A 39 -9.25 1.33 14.12
CA ARG A 39 -9.64 -0.05 13.95
C ARG A 39 -9.13 -0.95 15.06
N PHE A 40 -7.87 -0.75 15.50
CA PHE A 40 -7.32 -1.42 16.67
C PHE A 40 -8.15 -1.11 17.92
N THR A 41 -8.41 0.16 18.21
CA THR A 41 -9.18 0.58 19.39
C THR A 41 -10.59 0.01 19.36
N THR A 42 -11.25 0.00 18.21
CA THR A 42 -12.59 -0.58 18.08
C THR A 42 -12.59 -2.05 18.48
N VAL A 43 -11.67 -2.86 17.94
CA VAL A 43 -11.61 -4.31 18.24
C VAL A 43 -11.13 -4.58 19.67
N PHE A 44 -10.16 -3.80 20.16
CA PHE A 44 -9.57 -4.00 21.48
C PHE A 44 -10.51 -3.57 22.62
N SER A 45 -11.24 -2.47 22.42
CA SER A 45 -12.08 -1.84 23.43
C SER A 45 -13.54 -2.26 23.39
N HIS A 46 -13.98 -3.03 22.39
CA HIS A 46 -15.34 -3.56 22.32
C HIS A 46 -15.37 -5.08 22.45
N ASP A 47 -16.50 -5.60 22.90
CA ASP A 47 -16.80 -7.03 22.86
C ASP A 47 -17.37 -7.46 21.50
N LYS A 48 -17.82 -8.72 21.41
CA LYS A 48 -18.37 -9.29 20.18
C LYS A 48 -19.70 -8.66 19.77
N ASP A 49 -20.40 -8.05 20.72
CA ASP A 49 -21.69 -7.39 20.51
C ASP A 49 -21.51 -5.89 20.21
N SER A 50 -20.26 -5.45 19.98
CA SER A 50 -19.88 -4.04 19.76
C SER A 50 -20.20 -3.14 20.94
N ASN A 51 -20.32 -3.69 22.15
CA ASN A 51 -20.46 -2.90 23.36
C ASN A 51 -19.07 -2.59 23.95
N PRO A 52 -18.87 -1.45 24.62
CA PRO A 52 -17.63 -1.15 25.32
C PRO A 52 -17.27 -2.27 26.31
N ARG A 53 -16.10 -2.86 26.14
CA ARG A 53 -15.62 -3.99 26.94
C ARG A 53 -15.31 -3.54 28.36
N VAL A 54 -15.88 -4.24 29.33
CA VAL A 54 -15.52 -4.12 30.74
C VAL A 54 -14.45 -5.14 31.06
N TRP A 55 -13.28 -4.70 31.52
CA TRP A 55 -12.17 -5.59 31.86
C TRP A 55 -12.40 -6.25 33.22
N THR A 56 -12.72 -7.55 33.22
CA THR A 56 -12.89 -8.33 34.45
C THR A 56 -11.60 -8.99 34.94
N GLY A 57 -10.58 -9.04 34.07
CA GLY A 57 -9.30 -9.70 34.32
C GLY A 57 -9.29 -11.18 33.95
N LYS A 58 -10.42 -11.73 33.49
CA LYS A 58 -10.54 -13.12 33.01
C LYS A 58 -10.27 -13.27 31.51
N GLU A 59 -10.17 -12.15 30.80
CA GLU A 59 -9.99 -12.12 29.36
C GLU A 59 -8.53 -12.44 28.97
N ASP A 60 -8.36 -13.15 27.86
CA ASP A 60 -7.03 -13.28 27.24
C ASP A 60 -6.68 -11.99 26.49
N VAL A 61 -6.12 -11.03 27.22
CA VAL A 61 -5.69 -9.73 26.69
C VAL A 61 -4.71 -9.89 25.53
N ARG A 62 -3.87 -10.95 25.54
CA ARG A 62 -2.90 -11.20 24.47
C ARG A 62 -3.60 -11.64 23.19
N ALA A 63 -4.57 -12.55 23.29
CA ALA A 63 -5.39 -12.95 22.15
C ALA A 63 -6.17 -11.76 21.58
N ILE A 64 -6.79 -10.94 22.45
CA ILE A 64 -7.53 -9.73 22.03
C ILE A 64 -6.61 -8.73 21.33
N ALA A 65 -5.42 -8.46 21.90
CA ALA A 65 -4.44 -7.58 21.27
C ALA A 65 -3.96 -8.12 19.91
N LYS A 66 -3.78 -9.45 19.78
CA LYS A 66 -3.40 -10.08 18.52
C LYS A 66 -4.50 -9.95 17.48
N GLU A 67 -5.76 -10.14 17.86
CA GLU A 67 -6.93 -9.95 16.99
C GLU A 67 -7.05 -8.48 16.53
N ALA A 68 -6.94 -7.53 17.45
CA ALA A 68 -6.98 -6.11 17.13
C ALA A 68 -5.83 -5.67 16.21
N ARG A 69 -4.61 -6.19 16.42
CA ARG A 69 -3.47 -5.97 15.51
C ARG A 69 -3.73 -6.58 14.13
N SER A 70 -4.26 -7.80 14.07
CA SER A 70 -4.61 -8.45 12.79
C SER A 70 -5.64 -7.61 12.01
N ALA A 71 -6.67 -7.10 12.68
CA ALA A 71 -7.66 -6.23 12.04
C ALA A 71 -7.05 -4.91 11.52
N ALA A 72 -6.15 -4.29 12.27
CA ALA A 72 -5.44 -3.10 11.82
C ALA A 72 -4.48 -3.38 10.64
N LEU A 73 -3.80 -4.54 10.65
CA LEU A 73 -2.90 -4.93 9.55
C LEU A 73 -3.65 -5.27 8.26
N LYS A 74 -4.84 -5.84 8.35
CA LYS A 74 -5.72 -6.03 7.18
C LYS A 74 -6.07 -4.70 6.53
N LEU A 75 -6.40 -3.69 7.34
CA LEU A 75 -6.65 -2.34 6.83
C LEU A 75 -5.40 -1.74 6.17
N LEU A 76 -4.23 -1.92 6.79
CA LEU A 76 -2.96 -1.50 6.19
C LEU A 76 -2.72 -2.18 4.83
N SER A 77 -2.95 -3.50 4.72
CA SER A 77 -2.80 -4.23 3.46
C SER A 77 -3.70 -3.70 2.35
N VAL A 78 -4.93 -3.30 2.69
CA VAL A 78 -5.84 -2.66 1.73
C VAL A 78 -5.30 -1.31 1.24
N MET A 79 -4.69 -0.53 2.14
CA MET A 79 -4.24 0.84 1.87
C MET A 79 -2.78 0.94 1.38
N ALA A 80 -2.01 -0.15 1.45
CA ALA A 80 -0.59 -0.15 1.12
C ALA A 80 -0.30 -0.15 -0.39
N ALA A 81 -1.23 -0.65 -1.21
CA ALA A 81 -1.08 -0.76 -2.66
C ALA A 81 -2.37 -0.44 -3.39
N ILE A 82 -2.23 0.23 -4.54
CA ILE A 82 -3.31 0.44 -5.51
C ILE A 82 -3.25 -0.71 -6.51
N ARG A 83 -4.31 -1.52 -6.55
CA ARG A 83 -4.48 -2.64 -7.47
C ARG A 83 -5.39 -2.19 -8.62
N TRP A 84 -4.89 -2.24 -9.86
CA TRP A 84 -5.66 -1.87 -11.06
C TRP A 84 -6.41 -3.04 -11.67
N ASP A 85 -5.97 -4.25 -11.34
CA ASP A 85 -6.51 -5.54 -11.72
C ASP A 85 -6.87 -6.33 -10.45
N ASP A 86 -7.62 -7.42 -10.62
CA ASP A 86 -8.02 -8.33 -9.54
C ASP A 86 -6.95 -9.41 -9.26
N GLU A 87 -5.70 -9.16 -9.63
CA GLU A 87 -4.61 -10.11 -9.43
C GLU A 87 -4.30 -10.25 -7.92
N PRO A 88 -4.14 -11.49 -7.42
CA PRO A 88 -3.92 -11.73 -6.00
C PRO A 88 -2.49 -11.38 -5.60
N ASP A 89 -2.31 -10.41 -4.72
CA ASP A 89 -0.98 -10.11 -4.15
C ASP A 89 -0.70 -10.81 -2.82
N ARG A 90 0.55 -10.67 -2.36
CA ARG A 90 1.05 -11.29 -1.12
C ARG A 90 1.16 -10.29 0.02
N ILE A 91 0.70 -9.06 -0.13
CA ILE A 91 0.97 -7.95 0.81
C ILE A 91 0.38 -8.24 2.18
N GLU A 92 -0.86 -8.71 2.25
CA GLU A 92 -1.49 -9.08 3.54
C GLU A 92 -0.62 -10.11 4.27
N SER A 93 -0.20 -11.17 3.56
CA SER A 93 0.60 -12.25 4.14
C SER A 93 1.98 -11.79 4.62
N ILE A 94 2.63 -10.88 3.86
CA ILE A 94 3.95 -10.34 4.22
C ILE A 94 3.83 -9.45 5.46
N LEU A 95 2.81 -8.58 5.49
CA LEU A 95 2.56 -7.69 6.64
C LEU A 95 2.19 -8.49 7.88
N THR A 96 1.30 -9.48 7.79
CA THR A 96 0.91 -10.30 8.94
C THR A 96 2.06 -11.16 9.44
N SER A 97 2.79 -11.86 8.57
CA SER A 97 3.91 -12.70 9.00
C SER A 97 5.03 -11.86 9.64
N THR A 98 5.34 -10.70 9.07
CA THR A 98 6.41 -9.83 9.56
C THR A 98 6.04 -9.13 10.85
N LEU A 99 4.84 -8.54 10.93
CA LEU A 99 4.46 -7.63 12.02
C LEU A 99 3.57 -8.27 13.09
N LEU A 100 2.83 -9.34 12.79
CA LEU A 100 1.96 -10.02 13.75
C LEU A 100 2.64 -11.21 14.41
N GLU A 101 3.29 -12.07 13.62
CA GLU A 101 3.91 -13.30 14.12
C GLU A 101 5.33 -13.06 14.66
N GLY A 102 5.98 -11.97 14.24
CA GLY A 102 7.39 -11.68 14.57
C GLY A 102 8.38 -12.72 14.02
N SER A 103 7.88 -13.76 13.34
CA SER A 103 8.65 -14.91 12.86
C SER A 103 9.65 -14.47 11.80
N VAL A 104 9.26 -13.53 10.94
CA VAL A 104 10.14 -13.04 9.88
C VAL A 104 11.23 -12.16 10.46
N ILE A 105 10.95 -11.27 11.44
CA ILE A 105 11.99 -10.48 12.12
C ILE A 105 13.00 -11.39 12.82
N SER A 106 12.53 -12.47 13.47
CA SER A 106 13.40 -13.46 14.11
C SER A 106 14.29 -14.19 13.09
N LYS A 107 13.75 -14.53 11.91
CA LYS A 107 14.50 -15.19 10.83
C LYS A 107 15.41 -14.23 10.05
N ILE A 108 15.04 -12.97 9.87
CA ILE A 108 15.82 -11.96 9.14
C ILE A 108 16.92 -11.37 10.00
N ALA A 109 16.70 -11.20 11.31
CA ALA A 109 17.80 -10.90 12.23
C ALA A 109 18.89 -11.99 12.13
N SER A 110 18.51 -13.21 11.76
CA SER A 110 19.44 -14.31 11.45
C SER A 110 19.96 -14.31 10.01
N ALA A 111 19.28 -13.65 9.06
CA ALA A 111 19.56 -13.66 7.63
C ALA A 111 19.54 -12.23 7.05
N ALA A 112 20.68 -11.55 7.18
CA ALA A 112 20.89 -10.13 6.89
C ALA A 112 20.83 -9.70 5.41
N SER A 113 19.82 -10.06 4.60
CA SER A 113 19.84 -9.66 3.17
C SER A 113 18.59 -9.03 2.56
N ALA A 114 17.42 -9.00 3.20
CA ALA A 114 16.27 -8.27 2.63
C ALA A 114 15.29 -7.81 3.71
N ASP A 115 15.07 -6.50 3.81
CA ASP A 115 13.99 -5.93 4.62
C ASP A 115 12.64 -6.28 3.98
N PRO A 116 11.78 -7.10 4.63
CA PRO A 116 10.51 -7.55 4.08
C PRO A 116 9.48 -6.42 4.00
N LEU A 117 9.72 -5.30 4.67
CA LEU A 117 8.89 -4.10 4.57
C LEU A 117 9.39 -3.16 3.48
N ALA A 118 10.60 -3.38 2.96
CA ALA A 118 11.06 -2.66 1.79
C ALA A 118 10.22 -3.12 0.60
N SER A 119 9.42 -2.21 0.08
CA SER A 119 8.61 -2.37 -1.14
C SER A 119 9.27 -3.06 -2.31
N THR A 120 10.59 -2.93 -2.44
CA THR A 120 11.39 -3.58 -3.47
C THR A 120 11.39 -5.10 -3.36
N THR A 121 11.01 -5.63 -2.20
CA THR A 121 10.91 -7.07 -1.90
C THR A 121 9.48 -7.61 -2.10
N TRP A 122 8.48 -6.75 -2.27
CA TRP A 122 7.11 -7.19 -2.52
C TRP A 122 6.98 -7.56 -3.99
N GLU A 123 6.77 -8.84 -4.27
CA GLU A 123 6.31 -9.27 -5.59
C GLU A 123 4.94 -8.58 -5.83
N GLU A 124 4.80 -7.88 -6.98
CA GLU A 124 3.49 -7.49 -7.56
C GLU A 124 2.81 -6.13 -7.21
N VAL A 125 3.54 -5.01 -6.97
CA VAL A 125 2.93 -3.65 -6.78
C VAL A 125 3.11 -2.72 -7.99
N THR A 126 2.41 -3.02 -9.07
CA THR A 126 2.49 -2.35 -10.37
C THR A 126 2.39 -0.80 -10.40
N LEU A 127 3.47 -0.11 -10.85
CA LEU A 127 3.56 1.22 -11.53
C LEU A 127 4.24 2.37 -10.78
N CYS A 128 5.26 2.96 -11.41
CA CYS A 128 5.43 4.42 -11.50
C CYS A 128 6.47 4.66 -12.62
N TRP A 129 6.64 5.91 -13.04
CA TRP A 129 7.27 6.33 -14.30
C TRP A 129 8.64 7.00 -14.12
N PHE A 130 9.70 6.55 -14.80
CA PHE A 130 11.04 7.12 -14.62
C PHE A 130 11.19 8.27 -15.62
N VAL A 131 11.47 9.48 -15.12
CA VAL A 131 11.86 10.62 -15.94
C VAL A 131 13.37 10.57 -16.07
N LEU A 132 13.87 10.22 -17.25
CA LEU A 132 15.28 10.42 -17.58
C LEU A 132 15.41 11.77 -18.28
N ALA A 133 16.09 12.70 -17.61
CA ALA A 133 16.55 13.95 -18.24
C ALA A 133 17.82 13.63 -19.01
N GLN A 134 17.78 13.69 -20.34
CA GLN A 134 18.99 13.61 -21.15
C GLN A 134 19.39 15.03 -21.56
N ALA A 135 20.57 15.44 -21.12
CA ALA A 135 21.21 16.68 -21.55
C ALA A 135 22.06 16.36 -22.79
N ASN A 136 21.72 16.93 -23.95
CA ASN A 136 22.58 16.87 -25.13
C ASN A 136 22.76 18.27 -25.70
N ASN A 137 24.02 18.70 -25.80
CA ASN A 137 24.51 19.91 -26.47
C ASN A 137 23.55 21.12 -26.40
N GLY A 138 23.28 21.57 -25.18
CA GLY A 138 22.59 22.83 -24.92
C GLY A 138 21.06 22.76 -24.91
N SER A 139 20.45 21.59 -25.12
CA SER A 139 19.00 21.41 -24.94
C SER A 139 18.69 20.20 -24.07
N VAL A 140 17.79 20.38 -23.10
CA VAL A 140 17.32 19.34 -22.20
C VAL A 140 16.04 18.75 -22.78
N GLY A 141 16.13 17.52 -23.29
CA GLY A 141 14.97 16.76 -23.74
C GLY A 141 14.44 15.90 -22.60
N VAL A 142 13.15 16.02 -22.30
CA VAL A 142 12.44 15.11 -21.39
C VAL A 142 11.75 14.07 -22.24
N HIS A 143 12.24 12.82 -22.20
CA HIS A 143 11.60 11.72 -22.91
C HIS A 143 10.83 10.83 -21.93
N VAL A 144 9.53 10.66 -22.18
CA VAL A 144 8.66 9.76 -21.43
C VAL A 144 8.52 8.48 -22.25
N THR A 145 9.12 7.38 -21.78
CA THR A 145 9.06 6.09 -22.46
C THR A 145 8.21 5.11 -21.66
N PRO A 146 7.09 4.60 -22.19
CA PRO A 146 6.35 3.50 -21.58
C PRO A 146 7.13 2.20 -21.80
N LEU A 147 7.79 1.71 -20.75
CA LEU A 147 8.22 0.31 -20.73
C LEU A 147 7.04 -0.54 -20.23
N TYR A 148 6.41 -1.24 -21.16
CA TYR A 148 5.59 -2.40 -20.86
C TYR A 148 6.52 -3.48 -20.30
N GLY A 149 6.63 -3.52 -18.96
CA GLY A 149 7.52 -4.45 -18.27
C GLY A 149 7.59 -4.14 -16.78
N THR A 150 6.76 -4.85 -16.01
CA THR A 150 7.01 -5.25 -14.60
C THR A 150 7.39 -4.13 -13.61
N ARG A 151 6.72 -2.97 -13.73
CA ARG A 151 5.71 -2.50 -12.79
C ARG A 151 5.92 -2.92 -11.31
N ASN A 152 6.70 -2.13 -10.57
CA ASN A 152 6.67 -2.10 -9.10
C ASN A 152 7.04 -0.70 -8.60
N ARG A 153 6.14 0.14 -8.05
CA ARG A 153 6.61 1.40 -7.42
C ARG A 153 5.74 1.97 -6.31
N PHE A 154 6.47 2.38 -5.28
CA PHE A 154 6.02 2.63 -3.94
C PHE A 154 5.97 4.11 -3.56
N LEU A 155 5.17 4.39 -2.55
CA LEU A 155 5.09 5.67 -1.85
C LEU A 155 6.37 5.93 -1.03
N ARG A 156 7.35 6.60 -1.62
CA ARG A 156 8.30 7.40 -0.84
C ARG A 156 7.62 8.71 -0.46
N SER A 157 7.62 9.02 0.84
CA SER A 157 7.35 10.32 1.48
C SER A 157 6.16 10.30 2.45
N ILE A 158 6.38 9.71 3.63
CA ILE A 158 5.81 10.25 4.87
C ILE A 158 7.02 10.54 5.76
N GLN A 159 7.54 11.75 5.62
CA GLN A 159 8.34 12.48 6.62
C GLN A 159 7.54 13.74 6.94
#